data_AF-A0A4R4UVU8-F1
#
_entry.id   AF-A0A4R4UVU8-F1
#
_cell.length_a   1.000
_cell.length_b   1.000
_cell.length_c   1.000
_cell.angle_alpha   90.00
_cell.angle_beta   90.00
_cell.angle_gamma   90.00
#
_symmetry.space_group_name_H-M   'P 1'
#
loop_
_entity.id
_entity.type
_entity.pdbx_description
1 polymer ?
#
loop_
_entity_poly.entity_id
_entity_poly.type
_entity_poly.pdbx_seq_one_letter_code
_entity_poly.pdbx_strand_id
1 'polypeptide(L)'
;MQRATNAVATTPAPDNRQRVITQDYIHRTIPQYLGDVGIDTTVRRWTLAHGDLHWANLTWPELNILDWEGFGLAPYGFDAAHLYAYTLPVAELAKRVRTTFAGILATPEGRLAELTVAAILLQAADRDPVHARLAPRIREFVRRLRAR
;
A
#
# COMPACT_ATOMS: atom_id res chain seq x y z
N MET A 1 -6.33 -3.77 13.87
CA MET A 1 -5.73 -3.62 12.54
C MET A 1 -4.26 -4.00 12.47
N GLN A 2 -3.33 -3.29 13.13
CA GLN A 2 -1.89 -3.58 13.06
C GLN A 2 -1.51 -5.04 13.39
N ARG A 3 -2.11 -5.62 14.45
CA ARG A 3 -1.90 -7.03 14.78
C ARG A 3 -2.35 -7.98 13.66
N ALA A 4 -3.46 -7.67 12.99
CA ALA A 4 -3.99 -8.50 11.91
C ALA A 4 -3.09 -8.44 10.66
N THR A 5 -2.69 -7.25 10.22
CA THR A 5 -1.73 -7.11 9.10
C THR A 5 -0.38 -7.75 9.40
N ASN A 6 0.09 -7.63 10.65
CA ASN A 6 1.33 -8.29 11.06
C ASN A 6 1.21 -9.81 11.01
N ALA A 7 0.11 -10.38 11.51
CA ALA A 7 -0.14 -11.81 11.48
C ALA A 7 -0.11 -12.36 10.04
N VAL A 8 -0.73 -11.67 9.09
CA VAL A 8 -0.66 -12.01 7.68
C VAL A 8 0.79 -11.93 7.18
N ALA A 9 1.45 -10.79 7.37
CA ALA A 9 2.80 -10.55 6.85
C ALA A 9 3.89 -11.48 7.41
N THR A 10 3.72 -12.00 8.63
CA THR A 10 4.66 -12.93 9.26
C THR A 10 4.33 -14.40 9.01
N THR A 11 3.19 -14.70 8.39
CA THR A 11 2.85 -16.07 8.01
C THR A 11 3.81 -16.56 6.93
N PRO A 12 4.41 -17.77 7.06
CA PRO A 12 5.24 -18.33 6.00
C PRO A 12 4.48 -18.44 4.69
N ALA A 13 5.05 -17.90 3.61
CA ALA A 13 4.47 -18.02 2.29
C ALA A 13 4.83 -19.38 1.67
N PRO A 14 3.85 -20.12 1.12
CA PRO A 14 4.15 -21.27 0.27
C PRO A 14 4.99 -20.85 -0.95
N ASP A 15 5.90 -21.72 -1.41
CA ASP A 15 6.81 -21.44 -2.53
C ASP A 15 6.09 -21.04 -3.84
N ASN A 16 4.85 -21.52 -4.02
CA ASN A 16 4.02 -21.28 -5.20
C ASN A 16 2.96 -20.18 -5.00
N ARG A 17 3.01 -19.41 -3.90
CA ARG A 17 2.04 -18.34 -3.66
C ARG A 17 2.17 -17.27 -4.74
N GLN A 18 1.05 -16.94 -5.37
CA GLN A 18 0.98 -15.86 -6.36
C GLN A 18 1.33 -14.50 -5.73
N ARG A 19 1.83 -13.58 -6.55
CA ARG A 19 2.12 -12.22 -6.13
C ARG A 19 0.90 -11.34 -6.41
N VAL A 20 0.59 -10.47 -5.46
CA VAL A 20 -0.37 -9.37 -5.68
C VAL A 20 0.16 -8.46 -6.79
N ILE A 21 1.48 -8.22 -6.77
CA ILE A 21 2.17 -7.35 -7.70
C ILE A 21 3.56 -7.91 -8.02
N THR A 22 4.03 -7.79 -9.26
CA THR A 22 5.35 -8.30 -9.67
C THR A 22 6.43 -7.22 -9.57
N GLN A 23 7.70 -7.64 -9.45
CA GLN A 23 8.85 -6.72 -9.49
C GLN A 23 8.86 -5.89 -10.78
N ASP A 24 8.59 -6.53 -11.93
CA ASP A 24 8.52 -5.86 -13.22
C ASP A 24 7.41 -4.81 -13.29
N TYR A 25 6.26 -5.10 -12.68
CA TYR A 25 5.21 -4.10 -12.57
C TYR A 25 5.68 -2.90 -11.75
N ILE A 26 6.35 -3.12 -10.60
CA ILE A 26 6.84 -2.03 -9.75
C ILE A 26 7.86 -1.17 -10.51
N HIS A 27 8.84 -1.80 -11.17
CA HIS A 27 9.87 -1.12 -11.97
C HIS A 27 9.27 -0.27 -13.10
N ARG A 28 8.14 -0.68 -13.67
CA ARG A 28 7.47 0.06 -14.75
C ARG A 28 6.54 1.14 -14.22
N THR A 29 5.68 0.80 -13.26
CA THR A 29 4.54 1.65 -12.88
C THR A 29 4.97 2.84 -12.02
N ILE A 30 5.95 2.66 -11.13
CA ILE A 30 6.45 3.77 -10.31
C ILE A 30 6.97 4.93 -11.17
N PRO A 31 7.94 4.75 -12.09
CA PRO A 31 8.41 5.85 -12.92
C PRO A 31 7.34 6.39 -13.88
N GLN A 32 6.45 5.54 -14.38
CA GLN A 32 5.35 5.97 -15.25
C GLN A 32 4.40 6.97 -14.57
N TYR A 33 4.02 6.71 -13.31
CA TYR A 33 3.00 7.51 -12.62
C TYR A 33 3.55 8.55 -11.67
N LEU A 34 4.76 8.32 -11.14
CA LEU A 34 5.39 9.24 -10.20
C LEU A 34 6.52 10.04 -10.86
N GLY A 35 7.08 9.58 -11.98
CA GLY A 35 8.36 10.06 -12.50
C GLY A 35 9.54 9.53 -11.67
N ASP A 36 10.73 10.07 -11.87
CA ASP A 36 11.90 9.68 -11.09
C ASP A 36 11.68 9.98 -9.60
N VAL A 37 11.72 8.92 -8.79
CA VAL A 37 11.57 8.95 -7.33
C VAL A 37 12.93 8.97 -6.62
N GLY A 38 14.05 8.82 -7.35
CA GLY A 38 15.40 8.80 -6.79
C GLY A 38 15.67 7.61 -5.86
N ILE A 39 14.91 6.52 -5.99
CA ILE A 39 15.07 5.32 -5.15
C ILE A 39 15.21 4.04 -5.97
N ASP A 40 15.94 3.06 -5.43
CA ASP A 40 15.94 1.68 -5.93
C ASP A 40 14.53 1.09 -5.71
N THR A 41 13.91 0.63 -6.81
CA THR A 41 12.57 0.04 -6.80
C THR A 41 12.59 -1.49 -6.63
N THR A 42 13.77 -2.08 -6.41
CA THR A 42 13.95 -3.51 -6.09
C THR A 42 13.35 -3.85 -4.73
N VAL A 43 12.37 -4.75 -4.71
CA VAL A 43 11.74 -5.23 -3.47
C VAL A 43 12.65 -6.25 -2.80
N ARG A 44 13.24 -5.86 -1.67
CA ARG A 44 14.13 -6.71 -0.87
C ARG A 44 13.38 -7.69 0.04
N ARG A 45 12.14 -7.35 0.43
CA ARG A 45 11.32 -8.16 1.33
C ARG A 45 9.91 -8.31 0.79
N TRP A 46 9.58 -9.53 0.41
CA TRP A 46 8.23 -9.94 0.04
C TRP A 46 7.54 -10.59 1.24
N THR A 47 6.31 -10.19 1.53
CA THR A 47 5.47 -10.78 2.58
C THR A 47 4.08 -11.06 2.05
N LEU A 48 3.36 -11.98 2.69
CA LEU A 48 1.94 -12.14 2.42
C LEU A 48 1.20 -10.84 2.75
N ALA A 49 0.23 -10.51 1.90
CA ALA A 49 -0.60 -9.32 2.01
C ALA A 49 -2.01 -9.65 1.50
N HIS A 50 -3.01 -8.99 2.07
CA HIS A 50 -4.39 -8.99 1.58
C HIS A 50 -4.45 -8.57 0.10
N GLY A 51 -3.68 -7.53 -0.25
CA GLY A 51 -3.50 -7.08 -1.63
C GLY A 51 -4.40 -5.93 -2.06
N ASP A 52 -5.55 -5.75 -1.40
CA ASP A 52 -6.38 -4.54 -1.55
C ASP A 52 -7.02 -4.12 -0.22
N LEU A 53 -6.18 -3.79 0.77
CA LEU A 53 -6.66 -3.53 2.13
C LEU A 53 -7.11 -2.07 2.33
N HIS A 54 -8.42 -1.83 2.18
CA HIS A 54 -9.04 -0.52 2.41
C HIS A 54 -10.29 -0.62 3.31
N TRP A 55 -10.86 0.52 3.67
CA TRP A 55 -11.95 0.62 4.67
C TRP A 55 -13.20 -0.21 4.35
N ALA A 56 -13.54 -0.42 3.07
CA ALA A 56 -14.69 -1.25 2.70
C ALA A 56 -14.48 -2.76 2.90
N ASN A 57 -13.22 -3.20 3.09
CA ASN A 57 -12.87 -4.61 3.34
C ASN A 57 -12.72 -4.90 4.83
N LEU A 58 -13.15 -3.98 5.71
CA LEU A 58 -13.08 -4.10 7.16
C LEU A 58 -14.48 -4.03 7.78
N THR A 59 -14.77 -4.90 8.73
CA THR A 59 -16.01 -4.83 9.52
C THR A 59 -15.80 -4.18 10.88
N TRP A 60 -16.91 -3.74 11.48
CA TRP A 60 -17.01 -3.22 12.85
C TRP A 60 -18.37 -3.67 13.43
N PRO A 61 -18.52 -3.95 14.76
CA PRO A 61 -17.55 -3.75 15.85
C PRO A 61 -16.46 -4.80 15.94
N GLU A 62 -16.74 -6.04 15.54
CA GLU A 62 -15.73 -7.07 15.37
C GLU A 62 -14.94 -6.81 14.10
N LEU A 63 -13.61 -6.84 14.21
CA LEU A 63 -12.71 -6.67 13.07
C LEU A 63 -12.60 -7.98 12.29
N ASN A 64 -13.28 -8.06 11.16
CA ASN A 64 -13.03 -9.05 10.11
C ASN A 64 -12.44 -8.36 8.88
N ILE A 65 -11.60 -9.10 8.15
CA ILE A 65 -11.08 -8.67 6.85
C ILE A 65 -11.80 -9.51 5.79
N LEU A 66 -12.45 -8.85 4.86
CA LEU A 66 -13.23 -9.45 3.78
C LEU A 66 -12.43 -9.39 2.47
N ASP A 67 -12.89 -10.14 1.47
CA ASP A 67 -12.44 -10.00 0.08
C ASP A 67 -10.97 -10.39 -0.23
N TRP A 68 -10.62 -11.64 0.12
CA TRP A 68 -9.26 -12.18 -0.01
C TRP A 68 -8.87 -12.64 -1.42
N GLU A 69 -9.58 -12.21 -2.47
CA GLU A 69 -9.30 -12.66 -3.85
C GLU A 69 -7.90 -12.23 -4.34
N GLY A 70 -7.42 -11.08 -3.86
CA GLY A 70 -6.09 -10.55 -4.16
C GLY A 70 -4.95 -11.10 -3.30
N PHE A 71 -5.22 -12.06 -2.42
CA PHE A 71 -4.26 -12.51 -1.40
C PHE A 71 -2.99 -13.13 -1.99
N GLY A 72 -1.84 -12.54 -1.68
CA GLY A 72 -0.57 -12.98 -2.27
C GLY A 72 0.66 -12.31 -1.68
N LEU A 73 1.81 -12.54 -2.32
CA LEU A 73 3.07 -11.87 -1.99
C LEU A 73 3.07 -10.42 -2.51
N ALA A 74 3.42 -9.49 -1.63
CA ALA A 74 3.58 -8.07 -1.94
C ALA A 74 4.80 -7.49 -1.20
N PRO A 75 5.26 -6.26 -1.53
CA PRO A 75 6.28 -5.57 -0.76
C PRO A 75 5.90 -5.47 0.73
N TYR A 76 6.88 -5.59 1.62
CA TYR A 76 6.62 -5.42 3.05
C TYR A 76 5.95 -4.08 3.36
N GLY A 77 4.81 -4.13 4.06
CA GLY A 77 4.01 -2.95 4.39
C GLY A 77 2.96 -2.56 3.36
N PHE A 78 2.76 -3.34 2.30
CA PHE A 78 1.79 -3.07 1.23
C PHE A 78 0.36 -2.81 1.73
N ASP A 79 -0.15 -3.65 2.62
CA ASP A 79 -1.48 -3.51 3.22
C ASP A 79 -1.60 -2.25 4.09
N ALA A 80 -0.56 -1.93 4.86
CA ALA A 80 -0.52 -0.71 5.66
C ALA A 80 -0.48 0.54 4.78
N ALA A 81 0.25 0.50 3.67
CA ALA A 81 0.33 1.56 2.68
C ALA A 81 -1.00 1.77 1.96
N HIS A 82 -1.69 0.69 1.55
CA HIS A 82 -3.04 0.75 0.99
C HIS A 82 -4.01 1.42 1.95
N LEU A 83 -4.12 0.89 3.17
CA LEU A 83 -5.04 1.45 4.15
C LEU A 83 -4.75 2.93 4.44
N TYR A 84 -3.47 3.29 4.57
CA TYR A 84 -3.07 4.69 4.77
C TYR A 84 -3.44 5.58 3.57
N ALA A 85 -3.20 5.15 2.34
CA ALA A 85 -3.53 5.94 1.15
C ALA A 85 -5.03 6.30 1.10
N TYR A 86 -5.91 5.35 1.42
CA TYR A 86 -7.36 5.58 1.48
C TYR A 86 -7.82 6.48 2.65
N THR A 87 -6.95 6.82 3.59
CA THR A 87 -7.26 7.78 4.67
C THR A 87 -6.92 9.23 4.35
N LEU A 88 -6.11 9.49 3.33
CA LEU A 88 -5.59 10.83 3.02
C LEU A 88 -6.66 11.93 2.85
N PRO A 89 -7.92 11.64 2.45
CA PRO A 89 -8.98 12.64 2.47
C PRO A 89 -9.31 13.18 3.88
N VAL A 90 -9.12 12.37 4.93
CA VAL A 90 -9.47 12.68 6.33
C VAL A 90 -8.19 12.79 7.17
N ALA A 91 -7.71 14.02 7.36
CA ALA A 91 -6.38 14.28 7.96
C ALA A 91 -6.18 13.64 9.35
N GLU A 92 -7.17 13.75 10.25
CA GLU A 92 -7.08 13.16 11.58
C GLU A 92 -7.01 11.62 11.55
N LEU A 93 -7.75 11.00 10.63
CA LEU A 93 -7.68 9.55 10.44
C LEU A 93 -6.33 9.14 9.85
N ALA A 94 -5.83 9.87 8.85
CA ALA A 94 -4.51 9.63 8.27
C ALA A 94 -3.40 9.73 9.31
N LYS A 95 -3.44 10.72 10.21
CA LYS A 95 -2.49 10.86 11.32
C LYS A 95 -2.54 9.66 12.26
N ARG A 96 -3.74 9.20 12.62
CA ARG A 96 -3.93 8.02 13.47
C ARG A 96 -3.41 6.74 12.82
N VAL A 97 -3.70 6.52 11.54
CA VAL A 97 -3.20 5.35 10.79
C VAL A 97 -1.68 5.42 10.64
N ARG A 98 -1.11 6.58 10.30
CA ARG A 98 0.34 6.77 10.23
C ARG A 98 1.04 6.43 11.54
N THR A 99 0.46 6.87 12.67
CA THR A 99 1.00 6.59 14.01
C THR A 99 0.90 5.10 14.32
N THR A 100 -0.24 4.48 14.03
CA THR A 100 -0.48 3.05 14.25
C THR A 100 0.51 2.18 13.47
N PHE A 101 0.84 2.57 12.24
CA PHE A 101 1.75 1.83 11.36
C PHE A 101 3.15 2.43 11.28
N ALA A 102 3.55 3.29 12.21
CA ALA A 102 4.83 4.00 12.15
C ALA A 102 6.03 3.05 12.05
N GLY A 103 6.02 1.94 12.79
CA GLY A 103 7.08 0.92 12.74
C GLY A 103 7.19 0.16 11.41
N ILE A 104 6.22 0.32 10.50
CA ILE A 104 6.24 -0.26 9.15
C ILE A 104 6.49 0.84 8.12
N LEU A 105 5.65 1.88 8.11
CA LEU A 105 5.66 2.94 7.09
C LEU A 105 6.83 3.92 7.23
N ALA A 106 7.60 3.88 8.33
CA ALA A 106 8.82 4.66 8.48
C ALA A 106 10.08 3.92 8.01
N THR A 107 9.99 2.64 7.63
CA THR A 107 11.15 1.87 7.13
C THR A 107 11.37 2.13 5.63
N PRO A 108 12.58 1.85 5.09
CA PRO A 108 12.83 1.92 3.65
C PRO A 108 11.89 1.03 2.83
N GLU A 109 11.59 -0.18 3.29
CA GLU A 109 10.67 -1.11 2.62
C GLU A 109 9.23 -0.59 2.67
N GLY A 110 8.80 -0.03 3.81
CA GLY A 110 7.52 0.64 3.93
C GLY A 110 7.39 1.83 2.99
N ARG A 111 8.46 2.63 2.82
CA ARG A 111 8.49 3.73 1.85
C ARG A 111 8.33 3.22 0.41
N LEU A 112 8.96 2.11 0.04
CA LEU A 112 8.78 1.49 -1.27
C LEU A 112 7.34 0.97 -1.45
N ALA A 113 6.74 0.39 -0.41
CA ALA A 113 5.33 0.00 -0.42
C ALA A 113 4.41 1.22 -0.62
N GLU A 114 4.64 2.34 0.09
CA GLU A 114 3.89 3.58 -0.09
C GLU A 114 3.96 4.13 -1.52
N LEU A 115 5.14 4.11 -2.14
CA LEU A 115 5.32 4.53 -3.54
C LEU A 115 4.65 3.57 -4.52
N THR A 116 4.74 2.26 -4.27
CA THR A 116 4.07 1.25 -5.08
C THR A 116 2.55 1.45 -5.09
N VAL A 117 1.95 1.59 -3.90
CA VAL A 117 0.51 1.84 -3.74
C VAL A 117 0.11 3.16 -4.37
N ALA A 118 0.89 4.23 -4.17
CA ALA A 118 0.60 5.51 -4.80
C ALA A 118 0.56 5.42 -6.33
N ALA A 119 1.48 4.66 -6.93
CA ALA A 119 1.51 4.43 -8.37
C ALA A 119 0.30 3.61 -8.85
N ILE A 120 -0.09 2.56 -8.11
CA ILE A 120 -1.29 1.76 -8.40
C ILE A 120 -2.55 2.63 -8.38
N LEU A 121 -2.75 3.43 -7.34
CA LEU A 121 -3.95 4.27 -7.20
C LEU A 121 -4.01 5.38 -8.25
N LEU A 122 -2.86 5.92 -8.67
CA LEU A 122 -2.81 6.88 -9.77
C LEU A 122 -3.07 6.21 -11.13
N GLN A 123 -2.65 4.96 -11.32
CA GLN A 123 -3.05 4.17 -12.49
C GLN A 123 -4.55 3.88 -12.51
N ALA A 124 -5.14 3.50 -11.37
CA ALA A 124 -6.58 3.26 -11.26
C ALA A 124 -7.39 4.55 -11.54
N ALA A 125 -6.87 5.71 -11.13
CA ALA A 125 -7.49 7.00 -11.38
C ALA A 125 -7.66 7.35 -12.88
N ASP A 126 -6.89 6.73 -13.78
CA ASP A 126 -7.08 6.89 -15.22
C ASP A 126 -8.33 6.15 -15.74
N ARG A 127 -8.87 5.20 -14.96
CA ARG A 127 -9.89 4.23 -15.38
C ARG A 127 -11.22 4.41 -14.68
N ASP A 128 -11.23 4.86 -13.42
CA ASP A 128 -12.47 5.00 -12.66
C ASP A 128 -12.59 6.32 -11.85
N PRO A 129 -13.83 6.84 -11.70
CA PRO A 129 -14.08 8.09 -10.98
C PRO A 129 -13.77 8.05 -9.49
N VAL A 130 -13.77 6.87 -8.85
CA VAL A 130 -13.55 6.76 -7.39
C VAL A 130 -12.08 7.08 -7.09
N HIS A 131 -11.16 6.44 -7.81
CA HIS A 131 -9.73 6.71 -7.69
C HIS A 131 -9.34 8.09 -8.23
N ALA A 132 -10.03 8.59 -9.26
CA ALA A 132 -9.81 9.95 -9.77
C ALA A 132 -10.00 11.03 -8.69
N ARG A 133 -10.96 10.84 -7.77
CA ARG A 133 -11.18 11.76 -6.63
C ARG A 133 -10.07 11.69 -5.58
N LEU A 134 -9.38 10.55 -5.44
CA LEU A 134 -8.29 10.36 -4.49
C LEU A 134 -6.95 10.90 -5.02
N ALA A 135 -6.76 10.93 -6.36
CA ALA A 135 -5.51 11.27 -7.01
C ALA A 135 -4.84 12.59 -6.55
N PRO A 136 -5.56 13.72 -6.32
CA PRO A 136 -4.91 14.95 -5.82
C PRO A 136 -4.21 14.76 -4.48
N ARG A 137 -4.82 13.98 -3.56
CA ARG A 137 -4.25 13.69 -2.23
C ARG A 137 -3.05 12.74 -2.32
N ILE A 138 -3.10 11.79 -3.25
CA ILE A 138 -1.97 10.89 -3.53
C ILE A 138 -0.78 11.67 -4.08
N ARG A 139 -0.98 12.57 -5.04
CA ARG A 139 0.10 13.41 -5.60
C ARG A 139 0.73 14.31 -4.55
N GLU A 140 -0.06 14.92 -3.67
CA GLU A 140 0.45 15.68 -2.53
C GLU A 140 1.26 14.81 -1.56
N PHE A 141 0.75 13.62 -1.25
CA PHE A 141 1.45 12.66 -0.41
C PHE A 141 2.81 12.26 -1.01
N VAL A 142 2.88 11.91 -2.29
CA VAL A 142 4.14 11.55 -2.96
C VAL A 142 5.14 12.70 -2.92
N ARG A 143 4.70 13.95 -3.14
CA ARG A 143 5.57 15.14 -2.99
C ARG A 143 6.19 15.23 -1.60
N ARG A 144 5.40 15.02 -0.54
CA ARG A 144 5.92 14.99 0.84
C ARG A 144 6.84 13.81 1.10
N LEU A 145 6.55 12.66 0.53
CA LEU A 145 7.36 11.45 0.69
C LEU A 145 8.74 11.60 0.05
N ARG A 146 8.86 12.37 -1.05
CA ARG A 146 10.13 12.70 -1.71
C ARG A 146 10.98 13.72 -0.96
N ALA A 147 10.35 14.61 -0.20
CA ALA A 147 11.03 15.63 0.59
C ALA A 147 11.66 15.10 1.90
N ARG A 148 11.58 13.78 2.15
CA ARG A 148 12.17 13.09 3.30
C ARG A 148 13.39 12.29 2.90
#